data_AF-A0A7M2BTT4-F1
#
_entry.id   AF-A0A7M2BTT4-F1
#
_cell.length_a   1.000
_cell.length_b   1.000
_cell.length_c   1.000
_cell.angle_alpha   90.00
_cell.angle_beta   90.00
_cell.angle_gamma   90.00
#
_symmetry.space_group_name_H-M   'P 1'
#
loop_
_entity.id
_entity.type
_entity.pdbx_description
1 polymer ?
#
loop_
_entity_poly.entity_id
_entity_poly.type
_entity_poly.pdbx_seq_one_letter_code
_entity_poly.pdbx_strand_id
1 'polypeptide(L)'
;MYPDGSKSNNNVYSASTAGTITQITRQKKSGYELIIKTPDGREVTDIIPPGPELIVAEGESIKADQPLTNNPNVGGFGQAEAEVVLQDPLRIQGLLVFFASVILAQIFLVLKKKQFEKVQLAEMNF
;
A
#
# COMPACT_ATOMS: atom_id res chain seq x y z
N MET A 1 -10.10 -12.95 -2.11
CA MET A 1 -10.82 -13.75 -1.10
C MET A 1 -12.06 -12.97 -0.74
N TYR A 2 -13.22 -13.60 -0.78
CA TYR A 2 -14.47 -12.98 -0.35
C TYR A 2 -14.70 -13.18 1.16
N PRO A 3 -15.60 -12.41 1.80
CA PRO A 3 -15.88 -12.55 3.23
C PRO A 3 -16.37 -13.94 3.66
N ASP A 4 -16.92 -14.74 2.74
CA ASP A 4 -17.33 -16.13 2.95
C ASP A 4 -16.16 -17.14 2.91
N GLY A 5 -14.93 -16.66 2.69
CA GLY A 5 -13.72 -17.47 2.57
C GLY A 5 -13.46 -18.03 1.16
N SER A 6 -14.36 -17.82 0.20
CA SER A 6 -14.17 -18.31 -1.16
C SER A 6 -13.04 -17.56 -1.89
N LYS A 7 -12.32 -18.29 -2.75
CA LYS A 7 -11.28 -17.70 -3.62
C LYS A 7 -11.96 -16.91 -4.74
N SER A 8 -11.45 -15.71 -5.00
CA SER A 8 -11.85 -14.90 -6.15
C SER A 8 -11.09 -15.33 -7.40
N ASN A 9 -11.62 -14.98 -8.58
CA ASN A 9 -10.98 -15.23 -9.88
C ASN A 9 -9.70 -14.41 -10.12
N ASN A 10 -9.32 -13.52 -9.20
CA ASN A 10 -8.07 -12.76 -9.23
C ASN A 10 -7.00 -13.35 -8.30
N ASN A 11 -6.80 -14.67 -8.37
CA ASN A 11 -5.79 -15.39 -7.59
C ASN A 11 -5.35 -16.66 -8.35
N VAL A 12 -4.27 -17.28 -7.89
CA VAL A 12 -3.78 -18.57 -8.39
C VAL A 12 -4.68 -19.71 -7.92
N TYR A 13 -5.03 -20.60 -8.85
CA TYR A 13 -5.70 -21.87 -8.57
C TYR A 13 -4.68 -23.01 -8.61
N SER A 14 -4.69 -23.86 -7.58
CA SER A 14 -3.75 -24.96 -7.39
C SER A 14 -4.47 -26.29 -7.42
N ALA A 15 -3.75 -27.35 -7.76
CA ALA A 15 -4.25 -28.72 -7.81
C ALA A 15 -4.73 -29.21 -6.45
N SER A 16 -5.95 -29.74 -6.38
CA SER A 16 -6.50 -30.33 -5.15
C SER A 16 -5.79 -31.62 -4.74
N THR A 17 -5.20 -32.34 -5.70
CA THR A 17 -4.54 -33.63 -5.46
C THR A 17 -3.39 -33.86 -6.45
N ALA A 18 -2.50 -34.79 -6.12
CA ALA A 18 -1.47 -35.26 -7.03
C ALA A 18 -2.06 -36.29 -8.01
N GLY A 19 -1.60 -36.27 -9.26
CA GLY A 19 -2.12 -37.18 -10.28
C GLY A 19 -1.72 -36.77 -11.69
N THR A 20 -2.46 -37.29 -12.67
CA THR A 20 -2.33 -36.91 -14.09
C THR A 20 -3.59 -36.22 -14.55
N ILE A 21 -3.46 -35.10 -15.26
CA ILE A 21 -4.60 -34.40 -15.86
C ILE A 21 -5.11 -35.22 -17.05
N THR A 22 -6.33 -35.74 -16.96
CA THR A 22 -6.91 -36.57 -18.02
C THR A 22 -7.66 -35.75 -19.05
N GLN A 23 -8.31 -34.66 -18.63
CA GLN A 23 -9.13 -33.83 -19.50
C GLN A 23 -9.21 -32.39 -18.98
N ILE A 24 -9.15 -31.42 -19.90
CA ILE A 24 -9.36 -29.99 -19.65
C ILE A 24 -10.54 -29.52 -20.51
N THR A 25 -11.69 -29.29 -19.88
CA THR A 25 -12.88 -28.79 -20.57
C THR A 25 -13.02 -27.29 -20.37
N ARG A 26 -12.98 -26.52 -21.46
CA ARG A 26 -13.25 -25.08 -21.43
C ARG A 26 -14.74 -24.81 -21.52
N GLN A 27 -15.34 -24.33 -20.44
CA GLN A 27 -16.73 -23.93 -20.40
C GLN A 27 -16.85 -22.42 -20.68
N LYS A 28 -17.51 -22.05 -21.79
CA LYS A 28 -17.55 -20.68 -22.36
C LYS A 28 -17.94 -19.55 -21.37
N LYS A 29 -18.62 -19.86 -20.27
CA LYS A 29 -19.06 -18.88 -19.26
C LYS A 29 -18.57 -19.17 -17.83
N SER A 30 -18.08 -20.37 -17.53
CA SER A 30 -17.69 -20.78 -16.16
C SER A 30 -16.20 -21.08 -16.00
N GLY A 31 -15.39 -20.93 -17.05
CA GLY A 31 -13.93 -21.06 -16.99
C GLY A 31 -13.43 -22.43 -17.46
N TYR A 32 -12.66 -23.11 -16.62
CA TYR A 32 -12.07 -24.43 -16.92
C TYR A 32 -12.49 -25.47 -15.90
N GLU A 33 -12.68 -26.69 -16.38
CA GLU A 33 -12.91 -27.88 -15.56
C GLU A 33 -11.81 -28.88 -15.88
N LEU A 34 -11.03 -29.25 -14.86
CA LEU A 34 -9.90 -30.17 -14.99
C LEU A 34 -10.23 -31.46 -14.25
N ILE A 35 -10.07 -32.59 -14.94
CA ILE A 35 -10.20 -33.91 -14.33
C ILE A 35 -8.79 -34.44 -14.03
N ILE A 36 -8.52 -34.71 -12.76
CA ILE A 36 -7.24 -35.22 -12.27
C ILE A 36 -7.43 -36.66 -11.83
N LYS A 37 -6.70 -37.59 -12.44
CA LYS A 37 -6.68 -38.99 -12.04
C LYS A 37 -5.55 -39.24 -11.04
N THR A 38 -5.93 -39.60 -9.84
CA THR A 38 -4.99 -39.98 -8.77
C THR A 38 -4.34 -41.34 -9.04
N PRO A 39 -3.17 -41.63 -8.45
CA PRO A 39 -2.53 -42.95 -8.52
C PRO A 39 -3.44 -44.09 -8.03
N ASP A 40 -4.35 -43.80 -7.10
CA ASP A 40 -5.33 -44.73 -6.55
C ASP A 40 -6.52 -45.00 -7.48
N GLY A 41 -6.50 -44.42 -8.69
CA GLY A 41 -7.55 -44.59 -9.71
C GLY A 41 -8.79 -43.72 -9.51
N ARG A 42 -8.84 -42.87 -8.48
CA ARG A 42 -9.94 -41.92 -8.27
C ARG A 42 -9.77 -40.69 -9.16
N GLU A 43 -10.87 -40.19 -9.68
CA GLU A 43 -10.92 -38.94 -10.44
C GLU A 43 -11.43 -37.80 -9.55
N VAL A 44 -10.73 -36.68 -9.57
CA VAL A 44 -11.08 -35.46 -8.84
C VAL A 44 -11.24 -34.33 -9.84
N THR A 45 -12.30 -33.55 -9.71
CA THR A 45 -12.60 -32.44 -10.61
C THR A 45 -12.26 -31.11 -9.94
N ASP A 46 -11.34 -30.37 -10.56
CA ASP A 46 -10.99 -29.01 -10.15
C ASP A 46 -11.66 -28.00 -11.09
N ILE A 47 -12.40 -27.05 -10.51
CA ILE A 47 -13.12 -26.00 -11.24
C ILE A 47 -12.37 -24.67 -11.05
N ILE A 48 -12.00 -24.05 -12.17
CA ILE A 48 -11.28 -22.78 -12.22
C ILE A 48 -12.19 -21.74 -12.89
N PRO A 49 -12.56 -20.65 -12.19
CA PRO A 49 -13.42 -19.62 -12.77
C PRO A 49 -12.70 -18.83 -13.88
N PRO A 50 -13.43 -18.07 -14.70
CA PRO A 50 -12.82 -17.26 -15.76
C PRO A 50 -11.93 -16.14 -15.19
N GLY A 51 -10.75 -15.97 -15.77
CA GLY A 51 -9.80 -14.90 -15.42
C GLY A 51 -8.36 -15.37 -15.50
N PRO A 52 -7.92 -16.30 -14.62
CA PRO A 52 -6.59 -16.88 -14.67
C PRO A 52 -6.41 -17.74 -15.94
N GLU A 53 -5.22 -17.67 -16.53
CA GLU A 53 -4.82 -18.50 -17.67
C GLU A 53 -4.18 -19.81 -17.18
N LEU A 54 -4.55 -20.92 -17.81
CA LEU A 54 -3.95 -22.22 -17.51
C LEU A 54 -2.49 -22.28 -17.99
N ILE A 55 -1.64 -22.87 -17.14
CA ILE A 55 -0.20 -23.09 -17.45
C ILE A 55 0.16 -24.58 -17.56
N VAL A 56 -0.81 -25.47 -17.41
CA VAL A 56 -0.67 -26.93 -17.49
C VAL A 56 -1.41 -27.49 -18.71
N ALA A 57 -1.00 -28.67 -19.17
CA ALA A 57 -1.59 -29.35 -20.32
C ALA A 57 -2.23 -30.70 -19.96
N GLU A 58 -3.10 -31.21 -20.83
CA GLU A 58 -3.63 -32.57 -20.74
C GLU A 58 -2.50 -33.60 -20.83
N GLY A 59 -2.57 -34.64 -20.00
CA GLY A 59 -1.55 -35.70 -19.88
C GLY A 59 -0.39 -35.36 -18.95
N GLU A 60 -0.33 -34.14 -18.40
CA GLU A 60 0.72 -33.73 -17.47
C GLU A 60 0.52 -34.34 -16.07
N SER A 61 1.61 -34.74 -15.42
CA SER A 61 1.60 -35.18 -14.03
C SER A 61 1.86 -34.01 -13.10
N ILE A 62 0.95 -33.80 -12.15
CA ILE A 62 0.95 -32.68 -11.21
C ILE A 62 1.02 -33.19 -9.76
N LYS A 63 1.55 -32.36 -8.88
CA LYS A 63 1.58 -32.59 -7.42
C LYS A 63 0.41 -31.86 -6.75
N ALA A 64 0.01 -32.32 -5.57
CA ALA A 64 -0.92 -31.57 -4.73
C ALA A 64 -0.36 -30.16 -4.46
N ASP A 65 -1.25 -29.17 -4.45
CA ASP A 65 -0.96 -27.74 -4.30
C ASP A 65 -0.09 -27.10 -5.41
N GLN A 66 0.24 -27.85 -6.48
CA GLN A 66 0.92 -27.27 -7.65
C GLN A 66 0.01 -26.24 -8.35
N PRO A 67 0.51 -25.04 -8.70
CA PRO A 67 -0.28 -24.05 -9.41
C PRO A 67 -0.68 -24.54 -10.80
N LEU A 68 -1.98 -24.47 -11.11
CA LEU A 68 -2.57 -24.81 -12.40
C LEU A 68 -2.69 -23.59 -13.32
N THR A 69 -2.71 -22.39 -12.73
CA THR A 69 -2.89 -21.12 -13.45
C THR A 69 -1.77 -20.13 -13.16
N ASN A 70 -1.65 -19.12 -14.01
CA ASN A 70 -0.89 -17.92 -13.69
C ASN A 70 -1.55 -17.11 -12.54
N ASN A 71 -0.82 -16.11 -12.04
CA ASN A 71 -1.39 -15.11 -11.13
C ASN A 71 -1.85 -13.88 -11.95
N PRO A 72 -3.15 -13.67 -12.15
CA PRO A 72 -3.64 -12.52 -12.89
C PRO A 72 -3.59 -11.20 -12.09
N ASN A 73 -3.29 -11.25 -10.79
CA ASN A 73 -3.34 -10.07 -9.94
C ASN A 73 -2.17 -9.11 -10.24
N VAL A 74 -2.50 -7.95 -10.81
CA VAL A 74 -1.58 -6.82 -11.01
C VAL A 74 -1.75 -5.69 -9.98
N GLY A 75 -2.62 -5.88 -8.99
CA GLY A 75 -2.82 -4.96 -7.89
C GLY A 75 -1.94 -5.28 -6.68
N GLY A 76 -2.00 -4.42 -5.67
CA GLY A 76 -1.33 -4.61 -4.39
C GLY A 76 -1.96 -3.74 -3.32
N PHE A 77 -1.91 -4.21 -2.08
CA PHE A 77 -2.31 -3.41 -0.92
C PHE A 77 -1.07 -2.76 -0.33
N GLY A 78 -1.09 -1.43 -0.21
CA GLY A 78 -0.03 -0.63 0.40
C GLY A 78 -0.58 0.14 1.59
N GLN A 79 0.23 0.26 2.63
CA GLN A 79 -0.10 1.04 3.83
C GLN A 79 0.88 2.20 3.97
N ALA A 80 0.37 3.34 4.44
CA ALA A 80 1.16 4.51 4.78
C ALA A 80 0.58 5.15 6.03
N GLU A 81 1.45 5.81 6.80
CA GLU A 81 1.09 6.53 8.01
C GLU A 81 1.27 8.04 7.77
N ALA A 82 0.40 8.84 8.38
CA ALA A 82 0.48 10.28 8.34
C ALA A 82 -0.02 10.85 9.67
N GLU A 83 0.52 12.02 10.02
CA GLU A 83 0.14 12.74 11.23
C GLU A 83 -0.61 14.01 10.87
N VAL A 84 -1.53 14.42 11.73
CA VAL A 84 -2.27 15.68 11.61
C VAL A 84 -2.24 16.41 12.94
N VAL A 85 -1.91 17.70 12.91
CA VAL A 85 -1.95 18.56 14.09
C VAL A 85 -3.24 19.36 14.04
N LEU A 86 -4.16 19.07 14.97
CA LEU A 86 -5.36 19.88 15.16
C LEU A 86 -4.99 21.17 15.90
N GLN A 87 -4.93 22.29 15.18
CA GLN A 87 -4.54 23.57 15.77
C GLN A 87 -5.71 24.44 16.21
N ASP A 88 -5.45 25.18 17.29
CA ASP A 88 -6.28 26.28 17.75
C ASP A 88 -5.77 27.60 17.13
N PRO A 89 -6.59 28.33 16.35
CA PRO A 89 -6.20 29.61 15.76
C PRO A 89 -5.68 30.64 16.78
N LEU A 90 -6.16 30.59 18.03
CA LEU A 90 -5.70 31.51 19.09
C LEU A 90 -4.20 31.34 19.40
N ARG A 91 -3.65 30.13 19.27
CA ARG A 91 -2.22 29.87 19.47
C ARG A 91 -1.37 30.58 18.42
N ILE A 92 -1.83 30.56 17.16
CA ILE A 92 -1.12 31.24 16.06
C ILE A 92 -1.27 32.76 16.19
N GLN A 93 -2.45 33.26 16.55
CA GLN A 93 -2.64 34.69 16.80
C GLN A 93 -1.74 35.20 17.94
N GLY A 94 -1.67 34.46 19.05
CA GLY A 94 -0.77 34.75 20.15
C GLY A 94 0.70 34.73 19.73
N LEU A 95 1.10 33.74 18.92
CA LEU A 95 2.46 33.65 18.36
C LEU A 95 2.81 34.87 17.49
N LEU A 96 1.88 35.33 16.65
CA LEU A 96 2.11 36.50 15.79
C LEU A 96 2.26 37.79 16.58
N VAL A 97 1.43 38.00 17.62
CA VAL A 97 1.57 39.16 18.52
C VAL A 97 2.92 39.11 19.25
N PHE A 98 3.32 37.93 19.71
CA PHE A 98 4.62 37.74 20.34
C PHE A 98 5.78 38.10 19.39
N PHE A 99 5.75 37.61 18.14
CA PHE A 99 6.76 37.98 17.13
C PHE A 99 6.81 39.49 16.87
N ALA A 100 5.66 40.16 16.72
CA ALA A 100 5.62 41.60 16.55
C ALA A 100 6.26 42.34 17.74
N SER A 101 5.98 41.89 18.97
CA SER A 101 6.55 42.47 20.19
C SER A 101 8.08 42.32 20.25
N VAL A 102 8.59 41.15 19.87
CA VAL A 102 10.03 40.86 19.86
C VAL A 102 10.75 41.71 18.82
N ILE A 103 10.20 41.81 17.60
CA ILE A 103 10.75 42.66 16.54
C ILE A 103 10.79 44.12 16.97
N LEU A 104 9.71 44.62 17.57
CA LEU A 104 9.63 45.99 18.07
C LEU A 104 10.69 46.27 19.14
N ALA A 105 10.84 45.36 20.10
CA ALA A 105 11.86 45.46 21.15
C ALA A 105 13.28 45.49 20.56
N GLN A 106 13.58 44.60 19.61
CA GLN A 106 14.87 44.56 18.93
C GLN A 106 15.18 45.88 18.20
N ILE A 107 14.21 46.45 17.48
CA ILE A 107 14.36 47.75 16.82
C ILE A 107 14.69 48.84 17.83
N PHE A 108 13.92 48.93 18.93
CA PHE A 108 14.15 49.96 19.94
C PHE A 108 15.50 49.82 20.63
N LEU A 109 15.95 48.59 20.93
CA LEU A 109 17.28 48.37 21.51
C LEU A 109 18.39 48.85 20.58
N VAL A 110 18.30 48.55 19.28
CA VAL A 110 19.28 49.00 18.29
C VAL A 110 19.27 50.52 18.15
N LEU A 111 18.08 51.14 18.05
CA LEU A 111 17.96 52.60 17.97
C LEU A 111 18.49 53.28 19.23
N LYS A 112 18.20 52.74 20.42
CA LYS A 112 18.67 53.29 21.68
C LYS A 112 20.19 53.19 21.79
N LYS A 113 20.76 52.05 21.40
CA LYS A 113 22.22 51.87 21.31
C LYS A 113 22.84 52.92 20.38
N LYS A 114 22.30 53.10 19.17
CA LYS A 114 22.79 54.08 18.19
C LYS A 114 22.66 55.53 18.69
N GLN A 115 21.61 55.84 19.44
CA GLN A 115 21.44 57.14 20.08
C GLN A 115 22.55 57.37 21.12
N PHE A 116 22.84 56.38 21.96
CA PHE A 116 23.85 56.49 23.01
C PHE A 116 25.27 56.62 22.44
N GLU A 117 25.59 55.83 21.39
CA GLU A 117 26.87 55.93 20.67
C GLU A 117 27.14 57.36 20.15
N LYS A 118 26.11 58.10 19.70
CA LYS A 118 26.25 59.50 19.27
C LYS A 118 26.64 60.46 20.41
N VAL A 119 26.10 60.23 21.61
CA VAL A 119 26.41 61.07 22.79
C VAL A 119 27.83 60.80 23.26
N GLN A 120 28.23 59.53 23.37
CA GLN A 120 29.60 59.15 23.72
C GLN A 120 30.64 59.76 22.77
N LEU A 121 30.34 59.79 21.46
CA LEU A 121 31.20 60.44 20.47
C LEU A 121 31.33 61.96 20.68
N ALA A 122 30.26 62.63 21.11
CA ALA A 122 30.28 64.06 21.37
C ALA A 122 31.03 64.43 22.66
N GLU A 123 30.92 63.58 23.69
CA GLU A 123 31.55 63.79 24.99
C GLU A 123 33.01 63.29 25.05
N MET A 124 33.47 62.55 24.04
CA MET A 124 34.79 61.88 23.97
C MET A 124 35.16 61.07 25.22
N ASN A 125 34.18 60.71 26.03
CA ASN A 125 34.31 59.88 27.22
C ASN A 125 33.49 58.61 26.98
N PHE A 126 34.16 57.47 27.08
CA PHE A 126 33.61 56.15 26.77
C PHE A 126 32.98 55.47 27.98
#